data_AF-A0A925SV10-F1
#
_entry.id   AF-A0A925SV10-F1
#
_cell.length_a   1.000
_cell.length_b   1.000
_cell.length_c   1.000
_cell.angle_alpha   90.00
_cell.angle_beta   90.00
_cell.angle_gamma   90.00
#
_symmetry.space_group_name_H-M   'P 1'
#
loop_
_entity.id
_entity.type
_entity.pdbx_description
1 polymer ?
#
loop_
_entity_poly.entity_id
_entity_poly.type
_entity_poly.pdbx_seq_one_letter_code
_entity_poly.pdbx_strand_id
1 'polypeptide(L)'
;MQVVNFDSSAAGSLPEGWKSGVTGGGAPRWSVERDATAPSAPHVLKQSGRGAFPWCVKDALVADGFVEVKLKPVSGREDQAGGVVWRWKDGDNYYVARANALENNVSLYYTERGSRKTIKYVDAPV
;
A
#
# COMPACT_ATOMS: atom_id res chain seq x y z
N MET A 1 -18.57 -3.11 8.25
CA MET A 1 -17.20 -2.75 7.81
C MET A 1 -16.29 -3.90 8.18
N GLN A 2 -15.60 -4.53 7.21
CA GLN A 2 -14.61 -5.56 7.53
C GLN A 2 -13.30 -4.87 7.89
N VAL A 3 -12.82 -5.05 9.12
CA VAL A 3 -11.48 -4.62 9.51
C VAL A 3 -10.52 -5.76 9.24
N VAL A 4 -9.46 -5.49 8.48
CA VAL A 4 -8.36 -6.44 8.29
C VAL A 4 -7.21 -6.00 9.18
N ASN A 5 -6.83 -6.86 10.13
CA ASN A 5 -5.57 -6.75 10.86
C ASN A 5 -4.64 -7.90 10.45
N PHE A 6 -3.44 -7.92 11.01
CA PHE A 6 -2.39 -8.90 10.66
C PHE A 6 -2.00 -9.80 11.84
N ASP A 7 -2.75 -9.74 12.94
CA ASP A 7 -2.37 -10.36 14.21
C ASP A 7 -2.46 -11.90 14.17
N SER A 8 -3.30 -12.44 13.29
CA SER A 8 -3.38 -13.88 13.03
C SER A 8 -2.38 -14.39 11.97
N SER A 9 -1.67 -13.48 11.29
CA SER A 9 -0.71 -13.86 10.25
C SER A 9 0.66 -14.15 10.84
N ALA A 10 1.37 -15.10 10.24
CA ALA A 10 2.74 -15.44 10.63
C ALA A 10 3.70 -14.30 10.28
N ALA A 11 4.59 -13.95 11.21
CA ALA A 11 5.63 -12.96 10.94
C ALA A 11 6.60 -13.47 9.85
N GLY A 12 7.06 -12.56 8.99
CA GLY A 12 7.96 -12.84 7.89
C GLY A 12 7.28 -13.31 6.59
N SER A 13 5.97 -13.58 6.60
CA SER A 13 5.21 -13.98 5.42
C SER A 13 4.24 -12.89 4.94
N LEU A 14 3.66 -13.08 3.75
CA LEU A 14 2.46 -12.34 3.37
C LEU A 14 1.26 -12.86 4.18
N PRO A 15 0.23 -12.01 4.43
CA PRO A 15 -1.03 -12.48 4.98
C PRO A 15 -1.72 -13.44 4.00
N GLU A 16 -2.52 -14.37 4.52
CA GLU A 16 -3.24 -15.34 3.67
C GLU A 16 -4.18 -14.66 2.66
N GLY A 17 -4.12 -15.09 1.41
CA GLY A 17 -4.93 -14.53 0.32
C GLY A 17 -4.44 -13.18 -0.22
N TRP A 18 -3.24 -12.74 0.17
CA TRP A 18 -2.61 -11.55 -0.38
C TRP A 18 -1.54 -11.89 -1.41
N LYS A 19 -1.39 -11.01 -2.39
CA LYS A 19 -0.36 -11.05 -3.44
C LYS A 19 0.42 -9.74 -3.40
N SER A 20 1.70 -9.80 -3.70
CA SER A 20 2.55 -8.61 -3.77
C SER A 20 3.38 -8.57 -5.03
N GLY A 21 3.78 -7.38 -5.46
CA GLY A 21 4.61 -7.21 -6.62
C GLY A 21 5.05 -5.75 -6.81
N VAL A 22 5.48 -5.46 -8.03
CA VAL A 22 5.95 -4.15 -8.46
C VAL A 22 5.51 -3.96 -9.91
N THR A 23 5.05 -2.76 -10.24
CA THR A 23 4.59 -2.41 -11.60
C THR A 23 5.75 -2.12 -12.53
N GLY A 24 6.66 -1.24 -12.12
CA GLY A 24 7.85 -0.93 -12.92
C GLY A 24 8.92 -1.99 -12.71
N GLY A 25 9.79 -1.76 -11.73
CA GLY A 25 10.85 -2.70 -11.41
C GLY A 25 11.45 -2.43 -10.03
N GLY A 26 12.25 -3.37 -9.58
CA GLY A 26 12.89 -3.36 -8.27
C GLY A 26 12.62 -4.64 -7.48
N ALA A 27 13.08 -4.66 -6.24
CA ALA A 27 12.92 -5.74 -5.29
C ALA A 27 12.04 -5.25 -4.11
N PRO A 28 10.70 -5.14 -4.30
CA PRO A 28 9.82 -4.87 -3.18
C PRO A 28 9.89 -6.03 -2.19
N ARG A 29 9.69 -5.73 -0.91
CA ARG A 29 9.56 -6.74 0.13
C ARG A 29 8.37 -6.39 0.99
N TRP A 30 7.35 -7.24 0.94
CA TRP A 30 6.17 -7.14 1.77
C TRP A 30 6.14 -8.32 2.74
N SER A 31 6.00 -8.04 4.03
CA SER A 31 5.89 -9.08 5.05
C SER A 31 5.15 -8.57 6.27
N VAL A 32 4.47 -9.47 6.96
CA VAL A 32 3.94 -9.24 8.30
C VAL A 32 5.11 -9.16 9.27
N GLU A 33 5.17 -8.10 10.07
CA GLU A 33 6.22 -7.87 11.05
C GLU A 33 5.63 -7.48 12.41
N ARG A 34 6.39 -7.71 13.47
CA ARG A 34 6.01 -7.25 14.81
C ARG A 34 6.24 -5.76 14.95
N ASP A 35 5.24 -5.08 15.50
CA ASP A 35 5.31 -3.67 15.81
C ASP A 35 4.43 -3.37 17.03
N ALA A 36 5.06 -3.11 18.17
CA ALA A 36 4.35 -2.86 19.41
C ALA A 36 3.55 -1.53 19.38
N THR A 37 3.80 -0.65 18.40
CA THR A 37 3.06 0.60 18.23
C THR A 37 1.92 0.45 17.22
N ALA A 38 1.63 -0.77 16.76
CA ALA A 38 0.52 -1.02 15.86
C ALA A 38 -0.83 -0.65 16.53
N PRO A 39 -1.78 -0.06 15.81
CA PRO A 39 -3.12 0.22 16.34
C PRO A 39 -3.85 -1.05 16.83
N SER A 40 -3.56 -2.19 16.20
CA SER A 40 -3.86 -3.53 16.69
C SER A 40 -2.54 -4.28 16.82
N ALA A 41 -2.01 -4.39 18.04
CA ALA A 41 -0.81 -5.16 18.30
C ALA A 41 -1.10 -6.68 18.22
N PRO A 42 -0.13 -7.51 17.81
CA PRO A 42 1.30 -7.19 17.69
C PRO A 42 1.82 -6.99 16.25
N HIS A 43 0.99 -7.12 15.20
CA HIS A 43 1.49 -7.25 13.83
C HIS A 43 1.04 -6.14 12.87
N VAL A 44 1.94 -5.80 11.94
CA VAL A 44 1.69 -4.89 10.81
C VAL A 44 2.11 -5.54 9.50
N LEU A 45 1.49 -5.14 8.38
CA LEU A 45 2.03 -5.41 7.05
C LEU A 45 3.02 -4.29 6.68
N LYS A 46 4.27 -4.66 6.43
CA LYS A 46 5.35 -3.70 6.15
C LYS A 46 5.90 -3.90 4.75
N GLN A 47 6.14 -2.79 4.06
CA GLN A 47 7.00 -2.74 2.89
C GLN A 47 8.41 -2.29 3.32
N SER A 48 9.42 -3.11 3.07
CA SER A 48 10.82 -2.85 3.46
C SER A 48 11.82 -2.93 2.30
N GLY A 49 11.35 -3.28 1.10
CA GLY A 49 12.18 -3.36 -0.10
C GLY A 49 12.18 -2.07 -0.92
N ARG A 50 12.77 -2.10 -2.12
CA ARG A 50 12.83 -0.94 -3.02
C ARG A 50 12.23 -1.30 -4.37
N GLY A 51 11.38 -0.45 -4.92
CA GLY A 51 10.84 -0.63 -6.27
C GLY A 51 9.96 0.52 -6.72
N ALA A 52 9.76 0.61 -8.03
CA ALA A 52 8.86 1.58 -8.64
C ALA A 52 7.42 1.10 -8.50
N PHE A 53 6.70 1.70 -7.53
CA PHE A 53 5.30 1.42 -7.23
C PHE A 53 5.08 -0.01 -6.68
N PRO A 54 5.64 -0.32 -5.50
CA PRO A 54 5.39 -1.60 -4.85
C PRO A 54 3.92 -1.69 -4.43
N TRP A 55 3.28 -2.82 -4.68
CA TRP A 55 1.89 -3.06 -4.29
C TRP A 55 1.76 -4.38 -3.52
N CYS A 56 0.77 -4.43 -2.62
CA CYS A 56 0.34 -5.63 -1.93
C CYS A 56 -1.18 -5.58 -1.83
N VAL A 57 -1.86 -6.57 -2.42
CA VAL A 57 -3.31 -6.59 -2.60
C VAL A 57 -3.90 -7.88 -2.06
N LYS A 58 -5.06 -7.76 -1.41
CA LYS A 58 -5.88 -8.91 -1.05
C LYS A 58 -6.70 -9.33 -2.26
N ASP A 59 -6.84 -10.63 -2.49
CA ASP A 59 -7.74 -11.15 -3.51
C ASP A 59 -9.20 -10.88 -3.11
N ALA A 60 -9.77 -9.80 -3.64
CA ALA A 60 -11.11 -9.32 -3.30
C ALA A 60 -11.80 -8.72 -4.52
N LEU A 61 -13.05 -9.12 -4.78
CA LEU A 61 -13.88 -8.60 -5.85
C LEU A 61 -14.81 -7.52 -5.30
N VAL A 62 -14.29 -6.29 -5.19
CA VAL A 62 -15.05 -5.11 -4.77
C VAL A 62 -15.13 -4.12 -5.92
N ALA A 63 -16.34 -3.90 -6.44
CA ALA A 63 -16.58 -2.90 -7.49
C ALA A 63 -16.71 -1.49 -6.90
N ASP A 64 -17.58 -1.36 -5.90
CA ASP A 64 -17.91 -0.13 -5.20
C ASP A 64 -17.87 -0.36 -3.68
N GLY A 65 -17.35 0.62 -2.93
CA GLY A 65 -17.21 0.52 -1.48
C GLY A 65 -16.21 1.54 -0.93
N PHE A 66 -15.81 1.32 0.32
CA PHE A 66 -14.84 2.16 1.03
C PHE A 66 -13.64 1.32 1.46
N VAL A 67 -12.46 1.91 1.40
CA VAL A 67 -11.21 1.34 1.89
C VAL A 67 -10.44 2.41 2.65
N GLU A 68 -9.95 2.04 3.82
CA GLU A 68 -9.19 2.90 4.70
C GLU A 68 -7.99 2.13 5.24
N VAL A 69 -6.92 2.85 5.54
CA VAL A 69 -5.69 2.29 6.07
C VAL A 69 -5.10 3.24 7.10
N LYS A 70 -4.50 2.69 8.15
CA LYS A 70 -3.62 3.44 9.05
C LYS A 70 -2.18 3.24 8.57
N LEU A 71 -1.49 4.32 8.24
CA LEU A 71 -0.13 4.28 7.70
C LEU A 71 0.85 4.84 8.73
N LYS A 72 2.04 4.25 8.76
CA LYS A 72 3.18 4.75 9.53
C LYS A 72 4.40 4.78 8.63
N PRO A 73 4.82 5.95 8.12
CA PRO A 73 6.10 6.07 7.44
C PRO A 73 7.23 5.76 8.43
N VAL A 74 8.17 4.90 8.04
CA VAL A 74 9.30 4.48 8.89
C VAL A 74 10.62 5.07 8.40
N SER A 75 10.83 5.02 7.08
CA SER A 75 12.05 5.47 6.41
C SER A 75 11.78 5.67 4.93
N GLY A 76 12.69 6.35 4.23
CA GLY A 76 12.62 6.57 2.79
C GLY A 76 13.21 7.93 2.44
N ARG A 77 13.92 8.01 1.31
CA ARG A 77 14.53 9.26 0.83
C ARG A 77 13.76 9.85 -0.33
N GLU A 78 13.32 8.98 -1.25
CA GLU A 78 12.57 9.34 -2.44
C GLU A 78 11.12 9.64 -2.08
N ASP A 79 10.50 8.77 -1.27
CA ASP A 79 9.16 8.92 -0.73
C ASP A 79 9.12 8.41 0.71
N GLN A 80 8.33 9.06 1.56
CA GLN A 80 7.83 8.49 2.81
C GLN A 80 6.31 8.40 2.68
N ALA A 81 5.89 7.46 1.84
CA ALA A 81 4.53 7.41 1.33
C ALA A 81 3.88 6.04 1.52
N GLY A 82 2.56 6.04 1.55
CA GLY A 82 1.72 4.85 1.56
C GLY A 82 0.33 5.19 1.06
N GLY A 83 -0.53 4.19 0.92
CA GLY A 83 -1.84 4.44 0.35
C GLY A 83 -2.69 3.20 0.18
N VAL A 84 -3.83 3.40 -0.48
CA VAL A 84 -4.79 2.35 -0.83
C VAL A 84 -4.80 2.14 -2.34
N VAL A 85 -4.88 0.88 -2.76
CA VAL A 85 -5.09 0.46 -4.14
C VAL A 85 -6.50 -0.10 -4.26
N TRP A 86 -7.23 0.25 -5.33
CA TRP A 86 -8.56 -0.30 -5.60
C TRP A 86 -8.80 -0.49 -7.09
N ARG A 87 -9.89 -1.22 -7.41
CA ARG A 87 -10.22 -1.67 -8.77
C ARG A 87 -9.00 -2.29 -9.46
N TRP A 88 -8.22 -3.03 -8.68
CA TRP A 88 -7.02 -3.70 -9.13
C TRP A 88 -7.43 -4.83 -10.08
N LYS A 89 -6.83 -4.83 -11.27
CA LYS A 89 -7.00 -5.91 -12.25
C LYS A 89 -5.75 -6.78 -12.32
N ASP A 90 -4.60 -6.12 -12.33
CA ASP A 90 -3.28 -6.73 -12.36
C ASP A 90 -2.22 -5.70 -11.91
N GLY A 91 -0.95 -6.11 -11.91
CA GLY A 91 0.18 -5.26 -11.54
C GLY A 91 0.38 -4.03 -12.42
N ASP A 92 -0.33 -3.90 -13.54
CA ASP A 92 -0.20 -2.82 -14.52
C ASP A 92 -1.47 -1.98 -14.66
N ASN A 93 -2.56 -2.33 -13.97
CA ASN A 93 -3.88 -1.71 -14.14
C ASN A 93 -4.65 -1.59 -12.80
N TYR A 94 -4.62 -0.40 -12.19
CA TYR A 94 -5.26 -0.13 -10.89
C TYR A 94 -5.35 1.37 -10.58
N TYR A 95 -6.13 1.75 -9.58
CA TYR A 95 -6.13 3.10 -9.01
C TYR A 95 -5.38 3.15 -7.68
N VAL A 96 -4.81 4.30 -7.33
CA VAL A 96 -4.12 4.50 -6.05
C VAL A 96 -4.32 5.92 -5.53
N ALA A 97 -4.60 6.01 -4.23
CA ALA A 97 -4.56 7.24 -3.44
C ALA A 97 -3.35 7.12 -2.51
N ARG A 98 -2.42 8.06 -2.62
CA ARG A 98 -1.12 8.06 -1.95
C ARG A 98 -1.03 9.28 -1.05
N ALA A 99 -0.73 9.06 0.23
CA ALA A 99 -0.29 10.11 1.14
C ALA A 99 1.25 10.08 1.20
N ASN A 100 1.90 11.23 1.11
CA ASN A 100 3.35 11.37 1.17
C ASN A 100 3.77 12.38 2.23
N ALA A 101 4.46 11.91 3.27
CA ALA A 101 4.90 12.74 4.38
C ALA A 101 6.10 13.64 4.02
N LEU A 102 6.93 13.26 3.03
CA LEU A 102 8.05 14.12 2.59
C LEU A 102 7.55 15.33 1.79
N GLU A 103 6.50 15.12 1.00
CA GLU A 103 5.98 16.13 0.08
C GLU A 103 4.77 16.89 0.67
N ASN A 104 4.28 16.52 1.86
CA ASN A 104 3.04 17.03 2.46
C ASN A 104 1.87 17.08 1.47
N ASN A 105 1.61 15.93 0.84
CA ASN A 105 0.52 15.82 -0.13
C ASN A 105 -0.31 14.55 0.02
N VAL A 106 -1.51 14.65 -0.53
CA VAL A 106 -2.29 13.49 -0.96
C VAL A 106 -2.51 13.58 -2.46
N SER A 107 -2.26 12.47 -3.14
CA SER A 107 -2.28 12.38 -4.60
C SER A 107 -3.09 11.17 -5.06
N LEU A 108 -3.84 11.36 -6.13
CA LEU A 108 -4.72 10.37 -6.75
C LEU A 108 -4.18 10.04 -8.14
N TYR A 109 -3.97 8.77 -8.41
CA TYR A 109 -3.48 8.27 -9.68
C TYR A 109 -4.30 7.09 -10.19
N TYR A 110 -4.17 6.83 -11.48
CA TYR A 110 -4.43 5.51 -12.05
C TYR A 110 -3.19 5.01 -12.78
N THR A 111 -3.07 3.70 -12.87
CA THR A 111 -2.04 3.01 -13.64
C THR A 111 -2.74 2.26 -14.75
N GLU A 112 -2.26 2.41 -15.97
CA GLU A 112 -2.76 1.74 -17.16
C GLU A 112 -1.58 1.26 -17.98
N ARG A 113 -1.54 -0.05 -18.26
CA ARG A 113 -0.44 -0.69 -18.99
C ARG A 113 0.93 -0.33 -18.38
N GLY A 114 1.01 -0.34 -17.05
CA GLY A 114 2.23 -0.08 -16.29
C GLY A 114 2.60 1.40 -16.16
N SER A 115 1.87 2.31 -16.81
CA SER A 115 2.13 3.75 -16.74
C SER A 115 1.20 4.44 -15.75
N ARG A 116 1.77 5.06 -14.71
CA ARG A 116 1.04 5.83 -13.69
C ARG A 116 0.74 7.24 -14.19
N LYS A 117 -0.52 7.64 -14.15
CA LYS A 117 -1.04 8.95 -14.58
C LYS A 117 -1.74 9.64 -13.41
N THR A 118 -1.44 10.92 -13.22
CA THR A 118 -2.02 11.75 -12.15
C THR A 118 -3.46 12.13 -12.50
N ILE A 119 -4.37 11.96 -11.55
CA ILE A 119 -5.74 12.48 -11.61
C ILE A 119 -5.81 13.79 -10.83
N LYS A 120 -5.31 13.78 -9.59
CA LYS A 120 -5.34 14.94 -8.72
C LYS A 120 -4.15 14.92 -7.77
N TYR A 121 -3.70 16.09 -7.41
CA TYR A 121 -2.66 16.31 -6.41
C TYR A 121 -3.12 17.46 -5.51
N VAL A 122 -3.00 17.29 -4.20
CA VAL A 122 -3.44 18.27 -3.21
C VAL A 122 -2.43 18.33 -2.08
N ASP A 123 -2.00 19.55 -1.73
CA ASP A 123 -1.21 19.78 -0.54
C ASP A 123 -2.07 19.51 0.70
N ALA A 124 -1.58 18.66 1.60
CA ALA A 124 -2.27 18.27 2.82
C ALA A 124 -1.25 17.79 3.86
N PRO A 125 -1.46 18.10 5.15
CA PRO A 125 -0.66 17.50 6.20
C PRO A 125 -0.88 15.98 6.23
N VAL A 126 0.22 15.22 6.32
CA VAL A 126 0.26 13.76 6.37
C VAL A 126 0.98 13.29 7.62
#